data_AF-A0A7W5HAD8-F1
#
_entry.id   AF-A0A7W5HAD8-F1
#
_cell.length_a   1.000
_cell.length_b   1.000
_cell.length_c   1.000
_cell.angle_alpha   90.00
_cell.angle_beta   90.00
_cell.angle_gamma   90.00
#
_symmetry.space_group_name_H-M   'P 1'
#
loop_
_entity.id
_entity.type
_entity.pdbx_description
1 polymer ?
#
loop_
_entity_poly.entity_id
_entity_poly.type
_entity_poly.pdbx_seq_one_letter_code
_entity_poly.pdbx_strand_id
1 'polypeptide(L)'
;MNTDSGHGKFWDMVDLARDDRERFTAGLQHMDGDDLARLCLEYERTVGNLKDEPYVAYMGNPSEDGADDIAYAIVAAGKAVYDDVEEHPERIPAVIAQLPPPAGFDARGAISKVYRQRFNESVFRAMARLEQEESGDEP
;
A
#
# COMPACT_ATOMS: atom_id res chain seq x y z
N MET A 1 -16.61 -15.21 -16.72
CA MET A 1 -15.58 -14.19 -17.00
C MET A 1 -15.78 -13.11 -15.95
N ASN A 2 -14.84 -12.94 -15.03
CA ASN A 2 -14.66 -11.69 -14.31
C ASN A 2 -13.16 -11.55 -14.07
N THR A 3 -12.53 -10.90 -15.04
CA THR A 3 -11.24 -10.23 -14.90
C THR A 3 -11.45 -9.06 -13.93
N ASP A 4 -11.64 -9.36 -12.65
CA ASP A 4 -11.38 -8.37 -11.61
C ASP A 4 -9.87 -8.37 -11.43
N SER A 5 -9.22 -7.56 -12.25
CA SER A 5 -7.78 -7.30 -12.20
C SER A 5 -7.40 -7.05 -10.74
N GLY A 6 -6.34 -7.69 -10.22
CA GLY A 6 -5.94 -7.62 -8.80
C GLY A 6 -5.97 -6.21 -8.18
N HIS A 7 -5.75 -5.21 -9.02
CA HIS A 7 -5.87 -3.79 -8.73
C HIS A 7 -7.22 -3.29 -8.19
N GLY A 8 -8.35 -3.85 -8.65
CA GLY A 8 -9.67 -3.51 -8.09
C GLY A 8 -9.81 -3.99 -6.65
N LYS A 9 -9.34 -5.21 -6.37
CA LYS A 9 -9.36 -5.81 -5.03
C LYS A 9 -8.43 -5.08 -4.06
N PHE A 10 -7.31 -4.54 -4.53
CA PHE A 10 -6.41 -3.73 -3.71
C PHE A 10 -7.10 -2.47 -3.18
N TRP A 11 -7.70 -1.67 -4.07
CA TRP A 11 -8.36 -0.43 -3.66
C TRP A 11 -9.58 -0.68 -2.78
N ASP A 12 -10.33 -1.76 -3.01
CA ASP A 12 -11.41 -2.19 -2.10
C ASP A 12 -10.89 -2.48 -0.68
N MET A 13 -9.69 -3.08 -0.57
CA MET A 13 -9.06 -3.34 0.72
C MET A 13 -8.52 -2.08 1.39
N VAL A 14 -8.02 -1.12 0.62
CA VAL A 14 -7.62 0.21 1.12
C VAL A 14 -8.83 0.98 1.63
N ASP A 15 -9.92 1.01 0.87
CA ASP A 15 -11.18 1.64 1.29
C ASP A 15 -11.74 0.95 2.56
N LEU A 16 -11.66 -0.39 2.63
CA LEU A 16 -12.06 -1.11 3.84
C LEU A 16 -11.16 -0.78 5.04
N ALA A 17 -9.84 -0.70 4.84
CA ALA A 17 -8.88 -0.29 5.87
C ALA A 17 -9.15 1.12 6.39
N ARG A 18 -9.57 2.00 5.49
CA ARG A 18 -9.95 3.38 5.77
C ARG A 18 -11.23 3.43 6.60
N ASP A 19 -12.30 2.78 6.12
CA ASP A 19 -13.64 3.00 6.63
C ASP A 19 -14.00 2.08 7.81
N ASP A 20 -13.41 0.87 7.87
CA ASP A 20 -13.69 -0.14 8.90
C ASP A 20 -12.44 -1.00 9.22
N ARG A 21 -11.57 -0.45 10.06
CA ARG A 21 -10.30 -1.07 10.48
C ARG A 21 -10.47 -2.44 11.14
N GLU A 22 -11.55 -2.63 11.88
CA GLU A 22 -11.86 -3.91 12.54
C GLU A 22 -12.19 -4.96 11.49
N ARG A 23 -13.07 -4.63 10.54
CA ARG A 23 -13.43 -5.52 9.45
C ARG A 23 -12.27 -5.77 8.48
N PHE A 24 -11.43 -4.77 8.21
CA PHE A 24 -10.18 -4.96 7.47
C PHE A 24 -9.30 -6.01 8.16
N THR A 25 -9.00 -5.81 9.44
CA THR A 25 -8.16 -6.73 10.21
C THR A 25 -8.76 -8.13 10.30
N ALA A 26 -10.08 -8.24 10.47
CA ALA A 26 -10.78 -9.52 10.44
C ALA A 26 -10.69 -10.20 9.07
N GLY A 27 -10.82 -9.44 7.98
CA GLY A 27 -10.62 -9.94 6.61
C GLY A 27 -9.24 -10.52 6.39
N LEU A 28 -8.18 -9.83 6.86
CA LEU A 28 -6.81 -10.31 6.78
C LEU A 28 -6.60 -11.67 7.48
N GLN A 29 -7.35 -11.96 8.55
CA GLN A 29 -7.26 -13.26 9.26
C GLN A 29 -7.76 -14.44 8.41
N HIS A 30 -8.57 -14.19 7.38
CA HIS A 30 -9.18 -15.21 6.54
C HIS A 30 -8.50 -15.39 5.18
N MET A 31 -7.66 -14.44 4.76
CA MET A 31 -6.85 -14.55 3.53
C MET A 31 -5.81 -15.67 3.64
N ASP A 32 -5.35 -16.26 2.55
CA ASP A 32 -4.17 -17.14 2.61
C ASP A 32 -2.87 -16.32 2.67
N GLY A 33 -1.74 -17.02 2.82
CA GLY A 33 -0.43 -16.38 2.92
C GLY A 33 -0.05 -15.63 1.64
N ASP A 34 -0.21 -16.28 0.48
CA ASP A 34 0.19 -15.69 -0.79
C ASP A 34 -0.65 -14.45 -1.11
N ASP A 35 -1.95 -14.48 -0.85
CA ASP A 35 -2.83 -13.33 -1.04
C ASP A 35 -2.49 -12.17 -0.09
N LEU A 36 -2.13 -12.45 1.17
CA LEU A 36 -1.65 -11.40 2.08
C LEU A 36 -0.31 -10.80 1.62
N ALA A 37 0.59 -11.65 1.13
CA ALA A 37 1.88 -11.20 0.62
C ALA A 37 1.72 -10.41 -0.68
N ARG A 38 0.84 -10.82 -1.60
CA ARG A 38 0.47 -10.07 -2.80
C ARG A 38 -0.17 -8.74 -2.47
N LEU A 39 -1.09 -8.70 -1.49
CA LEU A 39 -1.70 -7.45 -1.04
C LEU A 39 -0.64 -6.50 -0.49
N CYS A 40 0.30 -7.00 0.32
CA CYS A 40 1.41 -6.20 0.84
C CYS A 40 2.34 -5.71 -0.29
N LEU A 41 2.64 -6.57 -1.26
CA LEU A 41 3.47 -6.24 -2.42
C LEU A 41 2.83 -5.16 -3.28
N GLU A 42 1.54 -5.27 -3.57
CA GLU A 42 0.79 -4.27 -4.33
C GLU A 42 0.74 -2.93 -3.58
N TYR A 43 0.57 -2.96 -2.25
CA TYR A 43 0.67 -1.76 -1.42
C TYR A 43 2.04 -1.08 -1.54
N GLU A 44 3.13 -1.82 -1.37
CA GLU A 44 4.50 -1.28 -1.48
C GLU A 44 4.81 -0.78 -2.90
N ARG A 45 4.37 -1.48 -3.95
CA ARG A 45 4.52 -1.02 -5.34
C ARG A 45 3.76 0.28 -5.59
N THR A 46 2.53 0.39 -5.11
CA THR A 46 1.70 1.59 -5.26
C THR A 46 2.31 2.79 -4.54
N VAL A 47 2.84 2.58 -3.33
CA VAL A 47 3.62 3.61 -2.60
C VAL A 47 4.90 3.96 -3.35
N GLY A 48 5.63 2.96 -3.85
CA GLY A 48 6.87 3.12 -4.59
C GLY A 48 6.73 4.03 -5.81
N ASN A 49 5.61 3.95 -6.52
CA ASN A 49 5.33 4.83 -7.67
C ASN A 49 5.38 6.33 -7.31
N LEU A 50 5.04 6.71 -6.07
CA LEU A 50 5.06 8.10 -5.60
C LEU A 50 6.43 8.54 -5.05
N LYS A 51 7.39 7.61 -4.91
CA LYS A 51 8.71 7.88 -4.36
C LYS A 51 9.75 8.28 -5.42
N ASP A 52 9.37 8.21 -6.70
CA ASP A 52 10.20 8.61 -7.83
C ASP A 52 9.76 9.98 -8.41
N GLU A 53 10.56 10.50 -9.35
CA GLU A 53 10.17 11.69 -10.12
C GLU A 53 8.94 11.38 -11.01
N PRO A 54 7.99 12.31 -11.17
CA PRO A 54 8.05 13.72 -10.75
C PRO A 54 7.56 13.99 -9.32
N TYR A 55 7.06 12.99 -8.61
CA TYR A 55 6.31 13.18 -7.36
C TYR A 55 7.17 13.72 -6.21
N VAL A 56 8.38 13.16 -6.05
CA VAL A 56 9.30 13.57 -4.98
C VAL A 56 9.67 15.06 -5.05
N ALA A 57 9.73 15.64 -6.26
CA ALA A 57 9.99 17.07 -6.45
C ALA A 57 8.88 17.97 -5.87
N TYR A 58 7.63 17.48 -5.82
CA TYR A 58 6.48 18.22 -5.26
C TYR A 58 6.24 17.98 -3.77
N MET A 59 6.94 17.01 -3.15
CA MET A 59 6.84 16.75 -1.71
C MET A 59 7.55 17.80 -0.83
N GLY A 60 8.14 18.84 -1.40
CA GLY A 60 8.71 19.95 -0.65
C GLY A 60 10.09 19.64 -0.02
N ASN A 61 10.87 18.78 -0.65
CA ASN A 61 12.19 18.31 -0.17
C ASN A 61 12.11 17.67 1.24
N PRO A 62 11.27 16.64 1.42
CA PRO A 62 11.21 15.93 2.68
C PRO A 62 12.51 15.14 2.91
N SER A 63 12.77 14.73 4.16
CA SER A 63 13.69 13.61 4.39
C SER A 63 13.17 12.36 3.68
N GLU A 64 14.00 11.34 3.48
CA GLU A 64 13.57 10.04 2.93
C GLU A 64 12.35 9.49 3.71
N ASP A 65 12.43 9.48 5.04
CA ASP A 65 11.32 9.09 5.92
C ASP A 65 10.07 9.96 5.71
N GLY A 66 10.23 11.25 5.36
CA GLY A 66 9.11 12.15 5.14
C GLY A 66 8.45 11.95 3.78
N ALA A 67 9.22 11.59 2.75
CA ALA A 67 8.67 11.20 1.45
C ALA A 67 7.85 9.92 1.59
N ASP A 68 8.37 8.95 2.34
CA ASP A 68 7.68 7.70 2.64
C ASP A 68 6.37 7.97 3.37
N ASP A 69 6.40 8.73 4.46
CA ASP A 69 5.21 9.08 5.23
C ASP A 69 4.12 9.73 4.38
N ILE A 70 4.48 10.65 3.46
CA ILE A 70 3.55 11.29 2.54
C ILE A 70 2.98 10.27 1.54
N ALA A 71 3.83 9.47 0.91
CA ALA A 71 3.40 8.47 -0.07
C ALA A 71 2.46 7.42 0.55
N TYR A 72 2.80 6.92 1.74
CA TYR A 72 1.95 6.01 2.51
C TYR A 72 0.60 6.64 2.84
N ALA A 73 0.59 7.91 3.24
CA ALA A 73 -0.63 8.61 3.59
C ALA A 73 -1.53 8.88 2.37
N ILE A 74 -0.95 9.18 1.20
CA ILE A 74 -1.69 9.34 -0.06
C ILE A 74 -2.39 8.03 -0.43
N VAL A 75 -1.67 6.91 -0.43
CA VAL A 75 -2.26 5.59 -0.74
C VAL A 75 -3.33 5.22 0.29
N ALA A 76 -3.09 5.45 1.58
CA ALA A 76 -4.06 5.16 2.65
C ALA A 76 -5.33 6.03 2.58
N ALA A 77 -5.27 7.21 1.94
CA ALA A 77 -6.44 8.06 1.73
C ALA A 77 -7.41 7.47 0.66
N GLY A 78 -6.92 6.53 -0.15
CA GLY A 78 -7.71 5.76 -1.11
C GLY A 78 -7.49 6.20 -2.56
N LYS A 79 -8.11 5.45 -3.48
CA LYS A 79 -7.86 5.54 -4.91
C LYS A 79 -8.06 6.95 -5.48
N ALA A 80 -9.11 7.65 -5.07
CA ALA A 80 -9.42 8.98 -5.61
C ALA A 80 -8.32 10.01 -5.31
N VAL A 81 -7.67 9.92 -4.15
CA VAL A 81 -6.56 10.81 -3.79
C VAL A 81 -5.28 10.41 -4.54
N TYR A 82 -5.04 9.11 -4.67
CA TYR A 82 -3.93 8.59 -5.46
C TYR A 82 -4.02 9.01 -6.93
N ASP A 83 -5.17 8.81 -7.56
CA ASP A 83 -5.42 9.19 -8.97
C ASP A 83 -5.25 10.71 -9.17
N ASP A 84 -5.75 11.54 -8.24
CA ASP A 84 -5.58 13.00 -8.31
C ASP A 84 -4.10 13.39 -8.25
N VAL A 85 -3.29 12.70 -7.46
CA VAL A 85 -1.84 12.92 -7.39
C VAL A 85 -1.12 12.42 -8.65
N GLU A 86 -1.51 11.27 -9.19
CA GLU A 86 -0.96 10.77 -10.46
C GLU A 86 -1.22 11.74 -11.62
N GLU A 87 -2.44 12.29 -11.70
CA GLU A 87 -2.83 13.25 -12.75
C GLU A 87 -2.27 14.66 -12.49
N HIS A 88 -2.09 15.03 -11.22
CA HIS A 88 -1.65 16.36 -10.78
C HIS A 88 -0.60 16.28 -9.66
N PRO A 89 0.66 15.90 -9.95
CA PRO A 89 1.71 15.78 -8.94
C PRO A 89 1.93 17.05 -8.11
N GLU A 90 1.64 18.23 -8.67
CA GLU A 90 1.71 19.51 -7.97
C GLU A 90 0.69 19.69 -6.82
N ARG A 91 -0.30 18.79 -6.73
CA ARG A 91 -1.28 18.73 -5.64
C ARG A 91 -0.85 17.87 -4.47
N ILE A 92 0.34 17.27 -4.53
CA ILE A 92 0.89 16.51 -3.41
C ILE A 92 0.88 17.40 -2.16
N PRO A 93 0.30 16.92 -1.04
CA PRO A 93 0.30 17.66 0.20
C PRO A 93 1.72 17.75 0.76
N ALA A 94 2.12 18.94 1.18
CA ALA A 94 3.43 19.15 1.80
C ALA A 94 3.56 18.49 3.19
N VAL A 95 2.43 18.19 3.85
CA VAL A 95 2.36 17.51 5.14
C VAL A 95 1.13 16.61 5.24
N ILE A 96 1.23 15.49 5.95
CA ILE A 96 0.16 14.49 6.14
C ILE A 96 -1.15 15.12 6.67
N ALA A 97 -1.06 16.17 7.49
CA ALA A 97 -2.22 16.84 8.07
C ALA A 97 -3.18 17.48 7.04
N GLN A 98 -2.75 17.60 5.78
CA GLN A 98 -3.58 18.11 4.67
C GLN A 98 -4.41 17.00 3.98
N LEU A 99 -4.14 15.73 4.29
CA LEU A 99 -4.88 14.60 3.73
C LEU A 99 -6.19 14.34 4.50
N PRO A 100 -7.24 13.84 3.82
CA PRO A 100 -8.50 13.52 4.47
C PRO A 100 -8.31 12.41 5.53
N PRO A 101 -8.96 12.51 6.71
CA PRO A 101 -9.02 11.40 7.64
C PRO A 101 -9.65 10.18 6.97
N PRO A 102 -9.23 8.97 7.35
CA PRO A 102 -8.19 8.60 8.30
C PRO A 102 -6.82 8.45 7.63
N ALA A 103 -6.25 9.55 7.12
CA ALA A 103 -4.80 9.65 6.93
C ALA A 103 -4.08 9.16 8.20
N GLY A 104 -3.28 8.10 8.07
CA GLY A 104 -2.49 7.52 9.17
C GLY A 104 -2.96 6.17 9.72
N PHE A 105 -3.92 5.47 9.10
CA PHE A 105 -4.04 4.03 9.37
C PHE A 105 -2.88 3.27 8.71
N ASP A 106 -2.09 2.55 9.51
CA ASP A 106 -0.97 1.74 9.04
C ASP A 106 -1.45 0.38 8.51
N ALA A 107 -2.00 0.39 7.29
CA ALA A 107 -2.46 -0.82 6.60
C ALA A 107 -1.32 -1.82 6.37
N ARG A 108 -0.13 -1.34 5.99
CA ARG A 108 1.09 -2.14 5.82
C ARG A 108 1.45 -2.86 7.13
N GLY A 109 1.46 -2.15 8.25
CA GLY A 109 1.76 -2.71 9.56
C GLY A 109 0.71 -3.72 10.02
N ALA A 110 -0.58 -3.48 9.71
CA ALA A 110 -1.65 -4.43 9.99
C ALA A 110 -1.47 -5.74 9.19
N ILE A 111 -1.19 -5.66 7.88
CA ILE A 111 -0.92 -6.83 7.03
C ILE A 111 0.30 -7.59 7.57
N SER A 112 1.41 -6.88 7.80
CA SER A 112 2.66 -7.45 8.32
C SER A 112 2.47 -8.16 9.66
N LYS A 113 1.68 -7.56 10.56
CA LYS A 113 1.37 -8.12 11.87
C LYS A 113 0.53 -9.39 11.77
N VAL A 114 -0.54 -9.38 10.98
CA VAL A 114 -1.40 -10.55 10.78
C VAL A 114 -0.61 -11.69 10.14
N TYR A 115 0.18 -11.40 9.12
CA TYR A 115 1.02 -12.38 8.45
C TYR A 115 1.99 -13.05 9.42
N ARG A 116 2.73 -12.25 10.21
CA ARG A 116 3.67 -12.77 11.21
C ARG A 116 2.99 -13.61 12.27
N GLN A 117 1.81 -13.21 12.74
CA GLN A 117 1.05 -13.96 13.74
C GLN A 117 0.60 -15.33 13.24
N ARG A 118 0.23 -15.44 11.96
CA ARG A 118 -0.32 -16.66 11.37
C ARG A 118 0.73 -17.62 10.84
N PHE A 119 1.80 -17.10 10.25
CA PHE A 119 2.81 -17.90 9.54
C PHE A 119 4.17 -17.92 10.23
N ASN A 120 4.32 -17.18 11.34
CA ASN A 120 5.57 -17.08 12.11
C ASN A 120 6.79 -16.66 11.26
N GLU A 121 6.57 -15.86 10.22
CA GLU A 121 7.62 -15.32 9.35
C GLU A 121 7.31 -13.85 8.98
N SER A 122 8.25 -13.18 8.32
CA SER A 122 8.05 -11.81 7.82
C SER A 122 7.33 -11.81 6.47
N VAL A 123 6.32 -10.94 6.31
CA VAL A 123 5.63 -10.76 5.01
C VAL A 123 6.61 -10.35 3.91
N PHE A 124 7.66 -9.57 4.21
CA PHE A 124 8.69 -9.17 3.25
C PHE A 124 9.49 -10.36 2.68
N ARG A 125 9.63 -11.45 3.46
CA ARG A 125 10.24 -12.68 2.92
C ARG A 125 9.31 -13.39 1.95
N ALA A 126 8.00 -13.36 2.21
CA ALA A 126 7.01 -13.94 1.32
C ALA A 126 6.88 -13.13 0.02
N MET A 127 6.86 -11.80 0.13
CA MET A 127 6.90 -10.89 -1.03
C MET A 127 8.12 -11.16 -1.91
N ALA A 128 9.32 -11.27 -1.33
CA ALA A 128 10.53 -11.53 -2.11
C ALA A 128 10.48 -12.87 -2.87
N ARG A 129 9.82 -13.90 -2.31
CA ARG A 129 9.60 -15.18 -3.01
C ARG A 129 8.64 -15.00 -4.19
N LEU A 130 7.52 -14.29 -3.98
CA LEU A 130 6.57 -13.97 -5.05
C LEU A 130 7.22 -13.18 -6.18
N GLU A 131 8.06 -12.20 -5.86
CA GLU A 131 8.76 -11.40 -6.87
C GLU A 131 9.75 -12.23 -7.69
N GLN A 132 10.46 -13.19 -7.08
CA GLN A 132 11.33 -14.12 -7.80
C GLN A 132 10.55 -15.06 -8.71
N GLU A 133 9.38 -15.54 -8.26
CA GLU A 133 8.48 -16.35 -9.06
C GLU A 133 7.89 -15.56 -10.24
N GLU A 134 7.59 -14.27 -10.05
CA GLU A 134 7.11 -13.35 -11.09
C GLU A 134 8.21 -12.96 -12.10
N SER A 135 9.46 -12.82 -11.66
CA SER A 135 10.58 -12.44 -12.53
C SER A 135 11.07 -13.57 -13.44
N GLY A 136 10.70 -14.83 -13.15
CA GLY A 136 11.05 -15.99 -13.97
C GLY A 136 12.55 -16.31 -14.02
N ASP A 137 13.35 -15.70 -13.14
CA ASP A 137 14.76 -16.04 -12.98
C ASP A 137 14.84 -17.33 -12.17
N GLU A 138 14.90 -18.48 -12.87
CA GLU A 138 15.47 -19.70 -12.29
C GLU A 138 16.96 -19.44 -11.95
N PRO A 139 17.47 -20.04 -10.85
CA PRO A 139 18.80 -19.75 -10.31
C PRO A 139 19.97 -20.06 -11.24
#